data_AF-A0A258ZMH6-F1
#
_entry.id   AF-A0A258ZMH6-F1
#
_cell.length_a   1.000
_cell.length_b   1.000
_cell.length_c   1.000
_cell.angle_alpha   90.00
_cell.angle_beta   90.00
_cell.angle_gamma   90.00
#
_symmetry.space_group_name_H-M   'P 1'
#
loop_
_entity.id
_entity.type
_entity.pdbx_description
1 polymer ?
#
loop_
_entity_poly.entity_id
_entity_poly.type
_entity_poly.pdbx_seq_one_letter_code
_entity_poly.pdbx_strand_id
1 'polypeptide(L)' 'MLHEYRDIITHMKENNAANAHFLKIFDKHNALDDQITKVENGEIPMTDVELEGLKKEKLLLKDEAYAMIIAYKKTHNI' A
#
# COMPACT_ATOMS: atom_id res chain seq x y z
N MET A 1 8.58 -7.78 3.16
CA MET A 1 7.47 -7.43 2.25
C MET A 1 6.28 -8.37 2.50
N LEU A 2 5.04 -7.84 2.42
CA LEU A 2 3.75 -8.51 2.68
C LEU A 2 3.50 -9.70 1.74
N HIS A 3 4.15 -10.85 2.00
CA HIS A 3 3.90 -12.07 1.22
C HIS A 3 2.53 -12.69 1.52
N GLU A 4 2.06 -12.59 2.77
CA GLU A 4 0.80 -13.19 3.22
C GLU A 4 -0.45 -12.60 2.54
N TYR A 5 -0.34 -11.39 2.00
CA TYR A 5 -1.48 -10.71 1.37
C TYR A 5 -1.40 -10.74 -0.15
N ARG A 6 -0.26 -11.12 -0.75
CA ARG A 6 -0.10 -11.09 -2.21
C ARG A 6 -1.11 -12.00 -2.92
N ASP A 7 -1.43 -13.13 -2.30
CA ASP A 7 -2.41 -14.10 -2.80
C ASP A 7 -3.83 -13.51 -2.78
N ILE A 8 -4.21 -12.90 -1.66
CA ILE A 8 -5.52 -12.25 -1.49
C ILE A 8 -5.66 -11.05 -2.43
N ILE A 9 -4.58 -10.28 -2.61
CA ILE A 9 -4.51 -9.15 -3.53
C ILE A 9 -4.70 -9.62 -4.97
N THR A 10 -4.06 -10.74 -5.35
CA THR A 10 -4.17 -11.30 -6.70
C THR A 10 -5.60 -11.80 -6.97
N HIS A 11 -6.19 -12.53 -6.03
CA HIS A 11 -7.58 -12.96 -6.11
C HIS A 11 -8.60 -11.81 -6.11
N MET A 12 -8.34 -10.73 -5.36
CA MET A 12 -9.14 -9.51 -5.44
C MET A 12 -8.99 -8.81 -6.80
N LYS A 13 -7.78 -8.77 -7.37
CA LYS A 13 -7.51 -8.18 -8.70
C LYS A 13 -8.27 -8.89 -9.82
N GLU A 14 -8.38 -10.22 -9.74
CA GLU A 14 -9.14 -11.03 -10.69
C GLU A 14 -10.66 -10.77 -10.59
N ASN A 15 -11.17 -10.51 -9.38
CA ASN A 15 -12.56 -10.15 -9.14
C ASN A 15 -12.77 -8.63 -9.23
N ASN A 16 -12.65 -8.09 -10.45
CA ASN A 16 -13.04 -6.77 -11.00
C ASN A 16 -13.31 -5.55 -10.06
N ALA A 17 -14.09 -5.67 -8.98
CA ALA A 17 -14.45 -4.56 -8.09
C ALA A 17 -13.28 -3.99 -7.27
N ALA A 18 -12.26 -4.81 -6.96
CA ALA A 18 -11.11 -4.33 -6.19
C ALA A 18 -10.07 -3.60 -7.04
N ASN A 19 -10.14 -3.69 -8.37
CA ASN A 19 -9.05 -3.26 -9.25
C ASN A 19 -8.76 -1.76 -9.11
N ALA A 20 -9.77 -0.90 -9.13
CA ALA A 20 -9.59 0.56 -9.08
C ALA A 20 -9.14 1.08 -7.70
N HIS A 21 -9.66 0.51 -6.62
CA HIS A 21 -9.31 0.90 -5.26
C HIS A 21 -7.91 0.38 -4.87
N PHE A 22 -7.59 -0.86 -5.25
CA PHE A 22 -6.28 -1.44 -5.01
C PHE A 22 -5.20 -0.76 -5.85
N LEU A 23 -5.49 -0.39 -7.11
CA LEU A 23 -4.57 0.41 -7.92
C LEU A 23 -4.20 1.72 -7.21
N LYS A 24 -5.17 2.44 -6.63
CA LYS A 24 -4.88 3.70 -5.92
C LYS A 24 -3.97 3.51 -4.71
N ILE A 25 -4.19 2.47 -3.91
CA ILE A 25 -3.32 2.18 -2.76
C ILE A 25 -1.94 1.75 -3.23
N PHE A 26 -1.87 0.91 -4.25
CA PHE A 26 -0.62 0.41 -4.79
C PHE A 26 0.20 1.53 -5.41
N ASP A 27 -0.43 2.41 -6.17
CA ASP A 27 0.21 3.58 -6.81
C ASP A 27 0.75 4.55 -5.74
N LYS A 28 -0.05 4.86 -4.72
CA LYS A 28 0.41 5.65 -3.57
C LYS A 28 1.57 4.97 -2.84
N HIS A 29 1.48 3.66 -2.58
CA HIS A 29 2.55 2.93 -1.91
C HIS A 29 3.83 2.95 -2.73
N ASN A 30 3.74 2.75 -4.06
CA ASN A 30 4.89 2.82 -4.95
C ASN A 30 5.50 4.22 -4.94
N ALA A 31 4.69 5.27 -5.00
CA ALA A 31 5.17 6.65 -4.94
C ALA A 31 5.90 6.95 -3.61
N LEU A 32 5.38 6.45 -2.49
CA LEU A 32 6.02 6.56 -1.17
C LEU A 32 7.32 5.76 -1.09
N ASP A 33 7.34 4.53 -1.60
CA ASP A 33 8.54 3.69 -1.62
C ASP A 33 9.64 4.32 -2.49
N ASP A 34 9.26 4.88 -3.65
CA ASP A 34 10.15 5.58 -4.57
C ASP A 34 10.71 6.88 -3.94
N GLN A 35 9.87 7.64 -3.24
CA GLN A 35 10.33 8.80 -2.45
C GLN A 35 11.30 8.38 -1.35
N ILE A 36 10.96 7.38 -0.53
CA ILE A 36 11.87 6.89 0.53
C ILE A 36 13.19 6.46 -0.10
N THR A 37 13.15 5.73 -1.21
CA THR A 37 14.35 5.27 -1.92
C THR A 37 15.21 6.44 -2.42
N LYS A 38 14.60 7.48 -3.00
CA LYS A 38 15.32 8.69 -3.44
C LYS A 38 15.94 9.47 -2.29
N VAL A 39 15.24 9.53 -1.16
CA VAL A 39 15.74 10.16 0.07
C VAL A 39 16.90 9.36 0.66
N GLU A 40 16.78 8.04 0.72
CA GLU A 40 17.84 7.13 1.20
C GLU A 40 19.07 7.15 0.28
N ASN A 41 18.88 7.31 -1.04
CA ASN A 41 19.97 7.50 -2.00
C ASN A 41 20.60 8.91 -1.91
N GLY A 42 20.04 9.81 -1.11
CA GLY A 42 20.51 11.19 -0.98
C GLY A 42 20.20 12.09 -2.19
N GLU A 43 19.32 11.66 -3.09
CA GLU A 43 18.83 12.50 -4.19
C GLU A 43 17.91 13.61 -3.69
N ILE A 44 17.20 13.35 -2.58
CA ILE A 44 16.29 14.32 -1.96
C ILE A 44 16.74 14.55 -0.51
N PRO A 45 17.19 15.77 -0.15
CA PRO A 45 17.47 16.12 1.23
C PRO A 45 16.15 16.29 1.98
N MET A 46 15.63 15.20 2.52
CA MET A 46 14.43 15.22 3.34
C MET A 46 14.77 15.40 4.81
N THR A 47 13.89 16.11 5.52
CA THR A 47 13.99 16.24 6.97
C THR A 47 13.43 15.00 7.67
N ASP A 48 13.91 14.71 8.88
CA ASP A 48 13.48 13.56 9.68
C ASP A 48 11.95 13.51 9.85
N VAL A 49 11.32 14.68 9.94
CA VAL A 49 9.85 14.85 10.00
C VAL A 49 9.16 14.34 8.74
N GLU A 50 9.70 14.62 7.56
CA GLU A 50 9.12 14.13 6.31
C GLU A 50 9.33 12.62 6.19
N LEU A 51 10.48 12.08 6.62
CA LEU A 51 10.75 10.65 6.58
C LEU A 51 9.80 9.88 7.52
N GLU A 52 9.54 10.42 8.71
CA GLU A 52 8.50 9.93 9.61
C GLU A 52 7.10 10.02 8.99
N GLY A 53 6.81 11.09 8.25
CA GLY A 53 5.59 11.24 7.47
C GLY A 53 5.41 10.11 6.45
N LEU A 54 6.42 9.85 5.62
CA LEU A 54 6.39 8.77 4.62
C LEU A 54 6.25 7.39 5.27
N LYS A 55 6.90 7.15 6.40
CA LYS A 55 6.74 5.89 7.17
C LYS A 55 5.32 5.74 7.71
N LYS A 56 4.71 6.81 8.22
CA LYS A 56 3.30 6.81 8.66
C LYS A 56 2.35 6.59 7.50
N GLU A 57 2.56 7.21 6.35
CA GLU A 57 1.74 7.00 5.18
C GLU A 57 1.87 5.58 4.63
N LYS A 58 3.08 5.02 4.61
CA LYS A 58 3.29 3.61 4.26
C LYS A 58 2.54 2.67 5.22
N LEU A 59 2.49 3.01 6.51
CA LEU A 59 1.71 2.26 7.50
C LEU A 59 0.19 2.41 7.26
N LEU A 60 -0.29 3.63 6.98
CA LEU A 60 -1.69 3.91 6.64
C LEU A 60 -2.14 3.15 5.40
N LEU A 61 -1.32 3.11 4.34
CA LEU A 61 -1.64 2.35 3.13
C LEU A 61 -1.71 0.86 3.38
N LYS A 62 -0.86 0.34 4.28
CA LYS A 62 -0.95 -1.04 4.72
C LYS A 62 -2.25 -1.30 5.49
N ASP A 63 -2.66 -0.36 6.34
CA ASP A 63 -3.93 -0.42 7.07
C ASP A 63 -5.14 -0.35 6.13
N GLU A 64 -5.14 0.56 5.16
CA GLU A 64 -6.18 0.66 4.12
C GLU A 64 -6.24 -0.61 3.25
N ALA A 65 -5.09 -1.15 2.86
CA ALA A 65 -5.03 -2.43 2.13
C ALA A 65 -5.62 -3.57 2.97
N TYR A 66 -5.30 -3.61 4.27
CA TYR A 66 -5.84 -4.61 5.19
C TYR A 66 -7.35 -4.44 5.39
N ALA A 67 -7.84 -3.21 5.56
CA ALA A 67 -9.27 -2.92 5.66
C ALA A 67 -10.03 -3.34 4.40
N MET A 68 -9.44 -3.15 3.20
CA MET A 68 -10.01 -3.63 1.94
C MET A 68 -10.07 -5.16 1.89
N ILE A 69 -9.01 -5.84 2.32
CA ILE A 69 -8.97 -7.30 2.39
C ILE A 69 -10.05 -7.82 3.34
N ILE A 70 -10.20 -7.22 4.52
CA ILE A 70 -11.24 -7.58 5.49
C ILE A 70 -12.64 -7.32 4.91
N ALA A 71 -12.86 -6.16 4.27
CA ALA A 71 -14.14 -5.83 3.66
C ALA A 71 -14.51 -6.80 2.53
N TYR A 72 -13.53 -7.18 1.69
CA TYR A 72 -13.72 -8.16 0.64
C TYR A 72 -14.00 -9.55 1.19
N LYS A 73 -13.21 -9.99 2.19
CA LYS A 73 -13.40 -11.25 2.90
C LYS A 73 -14.82 -11.35 3.48
N LYS A 74 -15.30 -10.26 4.11
CA LYS A 74 -16.66 -10.16 4.66
C LYS A 74 -17.73 -10.19 3.57
N THR A 75 -17.48 -9.58 2.41
CA THR A 75 -18.43 -9.53 1.30
C THR A 75 -18.52 -10.87 0.55
N HIS A 76 -17.42 -11.60 0.45
CA HIS A 76 -17.34 -12.92 -0.22
C HIS A 76 -17.50 -14.11 0.72
N ASN A 77 -17.71 -13.87 2.03
CA ASN A 77 -17.98 -14.88 3.05
C ASN A 77 -16.97 -16.05 3.06
N ILE A 78 -15.69 -15.71 2.87
CA ILE A 78 -14.51 -16.60 2.99
C ILE A 78 -13.73 -16.35 4.30
#